data_AF-A0A9X1V802-F1
#
_entry.id   AF-A0A9X1V802-F1
#
_cell.length_a   1.000
_cell.length_b   1.000
_cell.length_c   1.000
_cell.angle_alpha   90.00
_cell.angle_beta   90.00
_cell.angle_gamma   90.00
#
_symmetry.space_group_name_H-M   'P 1'
#
loop_
_entity.id
_entity.type
_entity.pdbx_description
1 polymer ?
#
loop_
_entity_poly.entity_id
_entity_poly.type
_entity_poly.pdbx_seq_one_letter_code
_entity_poly.pdbx_strand_id
1 'polypeptide(L)'
;MLGIGLILLLIVLLWAIHGPLAELLLDGFHLRGVYQGNDLVREVALTFDDGPHPVYTPLLLELLDQHNVQATFFLVGERAKKYPELVRAIHEHGHIIGSHTYRHRNAWFITPRQLEQELIRTKNVIEQITKTPVTLYRPPWGRLTVATPRITQRLGQVPVLWTYAARDWRHDVSAADIALVVANHLQNGAVVLLHDSGGAADAPLHTLAALKVLLPRIADIGFSCNANPILRAAEHIVDPPAPFPRRMQRIIHPLWMQWERLFDRIYVVYPMSRLFRLSIVAWRFGTRTLSGIDGVESPLTYVAATTSLGAGDPSSFAPATRINDGDAMAELHLQNGALQQLVKITSPEKMAIRGLKELRDSMHGVARALVYDDRFRHAKGVFGMTLMHRGVEKLGFHVEEIEQTLGNRWVSMLLVWIMVLYHPEGRKRLHKGHGDMHPKLLWMSREELLRRYFEGPLPEHVASLEELFSTQS
;
A
#
# COMPACT_ATOMS: atom_id res chain seq x y z
N MET A 1 -2.37 39.31 -14.98
CA MET A 1 -2.45 38.98 -13.54
C MET A 1 -2.82 37.52 -13.24
N LEU A 2 -3.64 36.84 -14.06
CA LEU A 2 -4.00 35.42 -13.87
C LEU A 2 -2.82 34.44 -13.87
N GLY A 3 -1.75 34.70 -14.64
CA GLY A 3 -0.58 33.80 -14.72
C GLY A 3 0.28 33.75 -13.46
N ILE A 4 0.48 34.87 -12.76
CA ILE A 4 1.28 34.91 -11.52
C ILE A 4 0.54 34.17 -10.39
N GLY A 5 -0.79 34.35 -10.29
CA GLY A 5 -1.60 33.63 -9.31
C GLY A 5 -1.56 32.12 -9.49
N LEU A 6 -1.60 31.62 -10.73
CA LEU A 6 -1.52 30.18 -11.02
C LEU A 6 -0.15 29.59 -10.65
N ILE A 7 0.94 30.32 -10.93
CA ILE A 7 2.30 29.90 -10.56
C ILE A 7 2.45 29.84 -9.04
N LEU A 8 1.97 30.85 -8.32
CA LEU A 8 2.00 30.86 -6.86
C LEU A 8 1.18 29.71 -6.26
N LEU A 9 -0.01 29.44 -6.82
CA LEU A 9 -0.84 28.31 -6.42
C LEU A 9 -0.11 26.97 -6.63
N LEU A 10 0.53 26.78 -7.79
CA LEU A 10 1.30 25.57 -8.08
C LEU A 10 2.46 25.39 -7.11
N ILE A 11 3.19 26.46 -6.79
CA ILE A 11 4.29 26.41 -5.80
C ILE A 11 3.76 25.98 -4.42
N VAL A 12 2.65 26.57 -3.97
CA VAL A 12 2.03 26.20 -2.69
C VAL A 12 1.57 24.75 -2.70
N LEU A 13 0.96 24.27 -3.78
CA LEU A 13 0.53 22.87 -3.92
C LEU A 13 1.72 21.90 -3.91
N LEU A 14 2.79 22.21 -4.64
CA LEU A 14 4.00 21.38 -4.65
C LEU A 14 4.67 21.35 -3.28
N TRP A 15 4.71 22.48 -2.57
CA TRP A 15 5.22 22.53 -1.20
C TRP A 15 4.35 21.73 -0.23
N ALA A 16 3.02 21.84 -0.34
CA ALA A 16 2.07 21.06 0.44
C ALA A 16 2.25 19.55 0.21
N ILE A 17 2.39 19.11 -1.05
CA ILE A 17 2.67 17.71 -1.42
C ILE A 17 4.02 17.24 -0.88
N HIS A 18 5.06 18.09 -0.95
CA HIS A 18 6.39 17.76 -0.46
C HIS A 18 6.43 17.51 1.06
N GLY A 19 5.83 18.41 1.84
CA GLY A 19 5.89 18.40 3.31
C GLY A 19 4.55 18.05 3.97
N PRO A 20 3.66 19.03 4.25
CA PRO A 20 2.48 18.85 5.09
C PRO A 20 1.58 17.67 4.72
N LEU A 21 1.26 17.48 3.44
CA LEU A 21 0.41 16.38 2.98
C LEU A 21 1.14 15.04 3.07
N ALA A 22 2.43 15.01 2.74
CA ALA A 22 3.24 13.81 2.88
C ALA A 22 3.38 13.39 4.35
N GLU A 23 3.60 14.35 5.26
CA GLU A 23 3.63 14.10 6.69
C GLU A 23 2.29 13.57 7.18
N LEU A 24 1.16 14.21 6.83
CA LEU A 24 -0.16 13.72 7.22
C LEU A 24 -0.38 12.26 6.81
N LEU A 25 0.10 11.86 5.64
CA LEU A 25 0.01 10.48 5.17
C LEU A 25 1.00 9.55 5.88
N LEU A 26 2.26 9.96 6.02
CA LEU A 26 3.31 9.11 6.61
C LEU A 26 3.13 8.94 8.11
N ASP A 27 2.85 10.03 8.82
CA ASP A 27 2.57 10.07 10.25
C ASP A 27 1.18 9.50 10.54
N GLY A 28 0.12 10.01 9.91
CA GLY A 28 -1.24 9.57 10.19
C GLY A 28 -1.50 8.07 9.98
N PHE A 29 -0.75 7.43 9.06
CA PHE A 29 -0.81 5.99 8.80
C PHE A 29 0.38 5.19 9.35
N HIS A 30 1.28 5.80 10.11
CA HIS A 30 2.51 5.19 10.64
C HIS A 30 3.32 4.43 9.57
N LEU A 31 3.46 5.01 8.38
CA LEU A 31 4.15 4.39 7.25
C LEU A 31 5.67 4.49 7.43
N ARG A 32 6.33 3.32 7.52
CA ARG A 32 7.81 3.18 7.52
C ARG A 32 8.50 4.00 8.63
N GLY A 33 7.88 4.08 9.82
CA GLY A 33 8.49 4.66 11.00
C GLY A 33 8.07 3.94 12.27
N VAL A 34 8.90 4.03 13.31
CA VAL A 34 8.61 3.52 14.66
C VAL A 34 7.95 4.63 15.47
N TYR A 35 6.77 4.36 16.02
CA TYR A 35 6.00 5.28 16.88
C TYR A 35 5.83 4.74 18.30
N GLN A 36 5.87 3.42 18.43
CA GLN A 36 5.70 2.66 19.65
C GLN A 36 6.45 1.33 19.46
N GLY A 37 6.97 0.78 20.55
CA GLY A 37 7.48 -0.59 20.63
C GLY A 37 6.35 -1.62 20.79
N ASN A 38 6.71 -2.79 21.33
CA ASN A 38 5.77 -3.89 21.55
C ASN A 38 4.76 -3.54 22.66
N ASP A 39 3.47 -3.59 22.35
CA ASP A 39 2.37 -3.29 23.26
C ASP A 39 2.06 -4.42 24.27
N LEU A 40 2.71 -5.57 24.14
CA LEU A 40 2.58 -6.72 25.05
C LEU A 40 3.63 -6.73 26.18
N VAL A 41 4.68 -5.89 26.08
CA VAL A 41 5.78 -5.88 27.05
C VAL A 41 5.76 -4.56 27.82
N ARG A 42 5.89 -4.62 29.14
CA ARG A 42 5.96 -3.46 30.04
C ARG A 42 7.33 -2.77 29.98
N GLU A 43 7.72 -2.35 28.79
CA GLU A 43 8.94 -1.59 28.52
C GLU A 43 8.60 -0.19 28.04
N VAL A 44 9.44 0.78 28.38
CA VAL A 44 9.33 2.18 27.93
C VAL A 44 10.68 2.63 27.41
N ALA A 45 10.69 3.23 26.22
CA ALA A 45 11.89 3.79 25.62
C ALA A 45 11.96 5.30 25.92
N LEU A 46 12.91 5.69 26.77
CA LEU A 46 13.28 7.09 26.94
C LEU A 46 14.17 7.52 25.79
N THR A 47 13.82 8.64 25.16
CA THR A 47 14.57 9.17 24.03
C THR A 47 14.89 10.64 24.20
N PHE A 48 16.12 11.02 23.86
CA PHE A 48 16.65 12.37 24.06
C PHE A 48 17.11 12.97 22.74
N ASP A 49 16.54 14.11 22.38
CA ASP A 49 16.86 14.84 21.16
C ASP A 49 17.82 15.99 21.44
N ASP A 50 18.39 16.52 20.36
CA ASP A 50 19.20 17.74 20.29
C ASP A 50 20.64 17.65 20.86
N GLY A 51 20.98 16.63 21.64
CA GLY A 51 22.32 16.44 22.18
C GLY A 51 23.45 16.30 21.14
N PRO A 52 24.72 16.24 21.60
CA PRO A 52 25.12 16.36 23.01
C PRO A 52 25.30 17.82 23.46
N HIS A 53 25.07 18.08 24.74
CA HIS A 53 25.33 19.34 25.45
C HIS A 53 26.41 19.13 26.53
N PRO A 54 27.44 20.01 26.62
CA PRO A 54 28.60 19.79 27.50
C PRO A 54 28.29 19.80 29.00
N VAL A 55 27.16 20.37 29.41
CA VAL A 55 26.75 20.41 30.83
C VAL A 55 25.68 19.36 31.14
N TYR A 56 24.71 19.16 30.26
CA TYR A 56 23.50 18.41 30.59
C TYR A 56 23.59 16.93 30.21
N THR A 57 24.24 16.62 29.09
CA THR A 57 24.46 15.23 28.68
C THR A 57 25.24 14.45 29.75
N PRO A 58 26.36 14.96 30.33
CA PRO A 58 27.04 14.23 31.41
C PRO A 58 26.17 13.96 32.64
N LEU A 59 25.39 14.97 33.08
CA LEU A 59 24.48 14.83 34.22
C LEU A 59 23.36 13.83 33.94
N LEU A 60 22.89 13.77 32.69
CA LEU A 60 21.89 12.79 32.25
C LEU A 60 22.47 11.38 32.24
N LEU A 61 23.67 11.18 31.70
CA LEU A 61 24.35 9.88 31.71
C LEU A 61 24.51 9.36 33.14
N GLU A 62 25.00 10.19 34.06
CA GLU A 62 25.15 9.82 35.47
C GLU A 62 23.81 9.40 36.10
N LEU A 63 22.74 10.15 35.82
CA LEU A 63 21.41 9.83 36.34
C LEU A 63 20.88 8.50 35.76
N LEU A 64 21.08 8.25 34.46
CA LEU A 64 20.64 7.01 33.82
C LEU A 64 21.41 5.80 34.39
N ASP A 65 22.72 5.94 34.61
CA ASP A 65 23.56 4.89 35.20
C ASP A 65 23.14 4.56 36.63
N GLN A 66 22.85 5.58 37.45
CA GLN A 66 22.36 5.40 38.83
C GLN A 66 21.08 4.54 38.90
N HIS A 67 20.27 4.56 37.84
CA HIS A 67 19.04 3.79 37.74
C HIS A 67 19.15 2.57 36.82
N ASN A 68 20.34 2.26 36.29
CA ASN A 68 20.59 1.19 35.34
C ASN A 68 19.64 1.24 34.11
N VAL A 69 19.45 2.45 33.56
CA VAL A 69 18.56 2.71 32.43
C VAL A 69 19.34 2.93 31.15
N GLN A 70 18.96 2.21 30.09
CA GLN A 70 19.48 2.48 28.75
C GLN A 70 18.49 3.33 27.94
N ALA A 71 18.97 4.41 27.32
CA ALA A 71 18.15 5.30 26.51
C ALA A 71 18.61 5.35 25.05
N THR A 72 17.84 6.05 24.21
CA THR A 72 18.22 6.36 22.82
C THR A 72 18.44 7.86 22.66
N PHE A 73 19.61 8.25 22.18
CA PHE A 73 19.99 9.64 21.93
C PHE A 73 19.98 9.94 20.42
N PHE A 74 19.18 10.92 20.00
CA PHE A 74 19.15 11.41 18.62
C PHE A 74 20.01 12.68 18.52
N LEU A 75 21.23 12.51 18.02
CA LEU A 75 22.23 13.57 18.08
C LEU A 75 22.22 14.46 16.84
N VAL A 76 22.36 15.76 17.05
CA VAL A 76 22.58 16.74 15.98
C VAL A 76 24.05 16.67 15.54
N GLY A 77 24.28 16.42 14.25
CA GLY A 77 25.62 16.11 13.75
C GLY A 77 26.66 17.22 13.96
N GLU A 78 26.26 18.49 13.94
CA GLU A 78 27.15 19.62 14.24
C GLU A 78 27.62 19.61 15.71
N ARG A 79 26.73 19.25 16.64
CA ARG A 79 27.05 19.10 18.07
C ARG A 79 27.88 17.84 18.33
N ALA A 80 27.53 16.72 17.70
CA ALA A 80 28.31 15.49 17.76
C ALA A 80 29.76 15.69 17.27
N LYS A 81 29.95 16.48 16.20
CA LYS A 81 31.29 16.86 15.72
C LYS A 81 32.05 17.75 16.71
N LYS A 82 31.34 18.62 17.43
CA LYS A 82 31.93 19.57 18.38
C LYS A 82 32.34 18.91 19.69
N TYR A 83 31.59 17.89 20.15
CA TYR A 83 31.81 17.20 21.42
C TYR A 83 31.95 15.67 21.22
N PRO A 84 32.97 15.21 20.46
CA PRO A 84 33.14 13.78 20.15
C PRO A 84 33.36 12.90 21.39
N GLU A 85 33.94 13.45 22.46
CA GLU A 85 34.10 12.78 23.75
C GLU A 85 32.76 12.41 24.39
N LEU A 86 31.74 13.27 24.28
CA LEU A 86 30.42 12.99 24.83
C LEU A 86 29.68 11.95 23.98
N VAL A 87 29.83 11.99 22.66
CA VAL A 87 29.29 10.95 21.78
C VAL A 87 29.88 9.58 22.14
N ARG A 88 31.19 9.52 22.43
CA ARG A 88 31.84 8.30 22.89
C ARG A 88 31.32 7.85 24.25
N ALA A 89 31.19 8.77 25.22
CA ALA A 89 30.65 8.46 26.54
C ALA A 89 29.22 7.88 26.47
N ILE A 90 28.32 8.49 25.68
CA ILE A 90 26.97 7.97 25.43
C ILE A 90 27.04 6.52 24.93
N HIS A 91 27.93 6.25 23.98
CA HIS A 91 28.08 4.92 23.40
C HIS A 91 28.67 3.89 24.38
N GLU A 92 29.72 4.27 25.13
CA GLU A 92 30.40 3.41 26.10
C GLU A 92 29.51 3.06 27.29
N HIS A 93 28.57 3.92 27.67
CA HIS A 93 27.53 3.66 28.67
C HIS A 93 26.40 2.75 28.14
N GLY A 94 26.52 2.24 26.91
CA GLY A 94 25.59 1.27 26.34
C GLY A 94 24.28 1.88 25.84
N HIS A 95 24.20 3.19 25.66
CA HIS A 95 23.04 3.83 25.05
C HIS A 95 23.06 3.71 23.52
N ILE A 96 21.88 3.81 22.93
CA ILE A 96 21.71 3.78 21.48
C ILE A 96 21.85 5.19 20.93
N ILE A 97 22.54 5.33 19.79
CA ILE A 97 22.70 6.61 19.11
C ILE A 97 22.02 6.58 17.74
N GLY A 98 21.09 7.52 17.52
CA GLY A 98 20.45 7.81 16.24
C GLY A 98 20.87 9.17 15.68
N SER A 99 20.59 9.42 14.40
CA SER A 99 20.82 10.73 13.79
C SER A 99 19.64 11.68 13.95
N HIS A 100 19.92 12.98 14.14
CA HIS A 100 18.90 14.04 14.22
C HIS A 100 19.14 15.19 13.23
N THR A 101 19.59 14.86 12.01
CA THR A 101 20.13 15.79 10.99
C THR A 101 21.40 16.52 11.45
N TYR A 102 22.05 17.25 10.54
CA TYR A 102 23.35 17.83 10.83
C TYR A 102 23.21 19.19 11.51
N ARG A 103 22.26 20.00 11.06
CA ARG A 103 21.98 21.37 11.54
C ARG A 103 20.58 21.55 12.10
N HIS A 104 19.88 20.46 12.44
CA HIS A 104 18.52 20.51 12.94
C HIS A 104 17.58 21.29 11.99
N ARG A 105 17.64 20.99 10.68
CA ARG A 105 16.83 21.69 9.66
C ARG A 105 15.47 21.04 9.49
N ASN A 106 14.43 21.87 9.34
CA ASN A 106 13.08 21.37 9.12
C ASN A 106 12.94 20.84 7.70
N ALA A 107 12.56 19.57 7.57
CA ALA A 107 12.49 18.86 6.29
C ALA A 107 11.52 19.51 5.28
N TRP A 108 10.49 20.22 5.75
CA TRP A 108 9.54 20.94 4.89
C TRP A 108 10.17 22.09 4.12
N PHE A 109 11.28 22.65 4.59
CA PHE A 109 11.92 23.84 4.01
C PHE A 109 13.26 23.53 3.33
N ILE A 110 13.57 22.24 3.12
CA ILE A 110 14.79 21.80 2.45
C ILE A 110 14.45 20.83 1.33
N THR A 111 15.31 20.79 0.32
CA THR A 111 15.13 19.87 -0.81
C THR A 111 15.48 18.43 -0.38
N PRO A 112 14.98 17.40 -1.10
CA PRO A 112 15.36 16.01 -0.87
C PRO A 112 16.88 15.77 -0.83
N ARG A 113 17.63 16.44 -1.72
CA ARG A 113 19.09 16.35 -1.77
C ARG A 113 19.75 16.96 -0.54
N GLN A 114 19.22 18.08 -0.03
CA GLN A 114 19.70 18.70 1.19
C GLN A 114 19.41 17.81 2.41
N LEU A 115 18.21 17.23 2.50
CA LEU A 115 17.86 16.28 3.56
C LEU A 115 18.82 15.07 3.55
N GLU A 116 19.07 14.48 2.39
CA GLU A 116 20.03 13.39 2.26
C GLU A 116 21.43 13.78 2.74
N GLN A 117 21.92 14.96 2.36
CA GLN A 117 23.23 15.45 2.80
C GLN A 117 23.30 15.66 4.31
N GLU A 118 22.23 16.19 4.93
CA GLU A 118 22.12 16.33 6.38
C GLU A 118 22.24 14.96 7.08
N LEU A 119 21.58 13.92 6.54
CA LEU A 119 21.62 12.58 7.11
C LEU A 119 22.98 11.90 6.91
N ILE A 120 23.54 11.91 5.69
CA ILE A 120 24.86 11.35 5.39
C ILE A 120 25.92 11.97 6.28
N ARG A 121 25.92 13.31 6.40
CA ARG A 121 26.95 14.00 7.18
C ARG A 121 26.86 13.67 8.66
N THR A 122 25.65 13.58 9.21
CA THR A 122 25.42 13.23 10.61
C THR A 122 25.82 11.78 10.89
N LYS A 123 25.37 10.86 10.05
CA LYS A 123 25.74 9.43 10.10
C LYS A 123 27.26 9.28 10.10
N ASN A 124 27.95 9.86 9.12
CA ASN A 124 29.41 9.77 9.02
C ASN A 124 30.12 10.28 10.28
N VAL A 125 29.69 11.42 10.85
CA VAL A 125 30.31 11.95 12.08
C VAL A 125 30.16 10.97 13.24
N ILE A 126 28.94 10.45 13.46
CA ILE A 126 28.67 9.56 14.58
C ILE A 126 29.38 8.21 14.40
N GLU A 127 29.33 7.61 13.22
CA GLU A 127 29.99 6.32 12.92
C GLU A 127 31.51 6.42 13.01
N GLN A 128 32.09 7.57 12.64
CA GLN A 128 33.52 7.80 12.80
C GLN A 128 33.96 7.81 14.27
N ILE A 129 33.11 8.30 15.18
CA ILE A 129 33.41 8.40 16.61
C ILE A 129 33.15 7.05 17.31
N THR A 130 31.99 6.45 17.05
CA THR A 130 31.48 5.26 17.75
C THR A 130 31.94 3.94 17.15
N LYS A 131 32.37 3.94 15.88
CA LYS A 131 32.69 2.74 15.10
C LYS A 131 31.52 1.74 14.97
N THR A 132 30.29 2.18 15.19
CA THR A 132 29.08 1.39 15.04
C THR A 132 28.14 2.01 14.02
N PRO A 133 27.32 1.22 13.30
CA PRO A 133 26.42 1.74 12.28
C PRO A 133 25.26 2.52 12.91
N VAL A 134 24.98 3.72 12.41
CA VAL A 134 23.78 4.51 12.80
C VAL A 134 22.58 4.08 11.96
N THR A 135 21.69 3.29 12.56
CA THR A 135 20.52 2.70 11.90
C THR A 135 19.22 3.43 12.22
N LEU A 136 19.22 4.39 13.15
CA LEU A 136 18.04 5.15 13.54
C LEU A 136 18.16 6.60 13.10
N TYR A 137 17.03 7.20 12.72
CA TYR A 137 16.91 8.61 12.37
C TYR A 137 15.65 9.18 13.02
N ARG A 138 15.76 10.33 13.69
CA ARG A 138 14.60 11.11 14.12
C ARG A 138 14.49 12.40 13.31
N PRO A 139 13.36 12.65 12.63
CA PRO A 139 13.15 13.91 11.94
C PRO A 139 12.97 15.08 12.94
N PRO A 140 13.72 16.19 12.78
CA PRO A 140 13.49 17.41 13.55
C PRO A 140 12.02 17.84 13.53
N TRP A 141 11.47 18.15 14.69
CA TRP A 141 10.05 18.48 14.90
C TRP A 141 9.04 17.42 14.40
N GLY A 142 9.46 16.18 14.17
CA GLY A 142 8.61 15.13 13.59
C GLY A 142 8.35 15.31 12.08
N ARG A 143 9.04 16.25 11.41
CA ARG A 143 8.67 16.67 10.05
C ARG A 143 9.17 15.70 8.99
N LEU A 144 8.22 15.01 8.35
CA LEU A 144 8.48 14.07 7.26
C LEU A 144 8.16 14.71 5.90
N THR A 145 8.78 14.18 4.85
CA THR A 145 8.53 14.58 3.46
C THR A 145 8.32 13.36 2.58
N VAL A 146 7.81 13.56 1.37
CA VAL A 146 7.67 12.48 0.37
C VAL A 146 8.99 11.75 0.08
N ALA A 147 10.13 12.43 0.27
CA ALA A 147 11.45 11.87 0.02
C ALA A 147 12.01 11.07 1.21
N THR A 148 11.52 11.31 2.43
CA THR A 148 12.10 10.73 3.65
C THR A 148 12.20 9.21 3.59
N PRO A 149 11.12 8.45 3.26
CA PRO A 149 11.20 6.99 3.28
C PRO A 149 12.20 6.39 2.27
N ARG A 150 12.43 7.07 1.14
CA ARG A 150 13.39 6.62 0.12
C ARG A 150 14.82 6.92 0.53
N ILE A 151 15.05 8.10 1.10
CA ILE A 151 16.37 8.51 1.59
C ILE A 151 16.79 7.61 2.75
N THR A 152 15.95 7.43 3.76
CA THR A 152 16.29 6.64 4.94
C THR A 152 16.51 5.17 4.58
N GLN A 153 15.69 4.60 3.69
CA GLN A 153 15.90 3.26 3.16
C GLN A 153 17.27 3.10 2.49
N ARG A 154 17.70 4.04 1.65
CA ARG A 154 19.01 3.99 0.99
C ARG A 154 20.18 4.13 1.98
N LEU A 155 19.98 4.88 3.06
CA LEU A 155 21.00 5.08 4.09
C LEU A 155 21.00 4.00 5.17
N GLY A 156 20.12 3.00 5.07
CA GLY A 156 19.96 1.96 6.09
C GLY A 156 19.48 2.51 7.43
N GLN A 157 18.66 3.56 7.39
CA GLN A 157 18.09 4.21 8.57
C GLN A 157 16.58 4.01 8.67
N VAL A 158 16.08 3.89 9.89
CA VAL A 158 14.65 3.81 10.20
C VAL A 158 14.20 5.11 10.89
N PRO A 159 13.18 5.80 10.37
CA PRO A 159 12.53 6.90 11.06
C PRO A 159 11.95 6.47 12.42
N VAL A 160 12.27 7.20 13.49
CA VAL A 160 11.74 6.98 14.84
C VAL A 160 11.08 8.26 15.33
N LEU A 161 9.77 8.19 15.57
CA LEU A 161 8.97 9.26 16.13
C LEU A 161 8.70 8.93 17.61
N TRP A 162 7.53 9.23 18.13
CA TRP A 162 7.21 9.03 19.53
C TRP A 162 5.73 8.73 19.72
N THR A 163 5.41 8.14 20.86
CA THR A 163 4.03 7.91 21.30
C THR A 163 3.45 9.23 21.84
N TYR A 164 4.25 9.94 22.63
CA TYR A 164 3.92 11.27 23.15
C TYR A 164 5.19 12.07 23.43
N ALA A 165 5.02 13.40 23.52
CA ALA A 165 6.09 14.33 23.84
C ALA A 165 5.85 14.99 25.19
N ALA A 166 6.87 15.04 26.05
CA ALA A 166 6.75 15.70 27.35
C ALA A 166 6.69 17.23 27.26
N ARG A 167 7.03 17.80 26.10
CA ARG A 167 7.07 19.25 25.84
C ARG A 167 8.08 19.98 26.75
N ASP A 168 9.12 19.26 27.16
CA ASP A 168 10.15 19.68 28.10
C ASP A 168 11.02 20.83 27.57
N TRP A 169 11.07 21.04 26.27
CA TRP A 169 11.78 22.15 25.63
C TRP A 169 11.20 23.56 25.89
N ARG A 170 10.02 23.66 26.49
CA ARG A 170 9.32 24.93 26.72
C ARG A 170 9.74 25.58 28.04
N HIS A 171 9.87 26.91 28.04
CA HIS A 171 10.20 27.68 29.24
C HIS A 171 9.12 27.64 30.34
N ASP A 172 7.85 27.41 29.96
CA ASP A 172 6.70 27.43 30.86
C ASP A 172 6.29 26.03 31.33
N VAL A 173 7.18 25.05 31.19
CA VAL A 173 6.96 23.66 31.60
C VAL A 173 7.95 23.33 32.72
N SER A 174 7.42 23.00 33.89
CA SER A 174 8.21 22.63 35.06
C SER A 174 8.56 21.13 35.08
N ALA A 175 9.48 20.75 35.96
CA ALA A 175 9.79 19.34 36.21
C ALA A 175 8.57 18.52 36.65
N ALA A 176 7.65 19.12 37.41
CA ALA A 176 6.43 18.45 37.86
C ALA A 176 5.46 18.22 36.68
N ASP A 177 5.36 19.18 35.75
CA ASP A 177 4.53 19.04 34.55
C ASP A 177 5.06 17.94 33.64
N ILE A 178 6.39 17.88 33.44
CA ILE A 178 7.05 16.80 32.69
C ILE A 178 6.74 15.46 33.34
N ALA A 179 6.91 15.35 34.66
CA ALA A 179 6.62 14.13 35.41
C ALA A 179 5.16 13.69 35.25
N LEU A 180 4.22 14.62 35.35
CA LEU A 180 2.80 14.36 35.21
C LEU A 180 2.44 13.87 33.79
N VAL A 181 2.96 14.53 32.76
CA VAL A 181 2.72 14.13 31.36
C VAL A 181 3.26 12.73 31.09
N VAL A 182 4.48 12.44 31.55
CA VAL A 182 5.11 11.11 31.39
C VAL A 182 4.31 10.04 32.12
N ALA A 183 3.91 10.29 33.37
CA ALA A 183 3.12 9.33 34.15
C ALA A 183 1.75 9.04 33.51
N ASN A 184 1.06 10.07 33.02
CA ASN A 184 -0.29 9.94 32.45
C ASN A 184 -0.33 9.21 31.10
N HIS A 185 0.78 9.19 30.37
CA HIS A 185 0.87 8.54 29.05
C HIS A 185 1.73 7.28 29.06
N LEU A 186 2.10 6.80 30.25
CA LEU A 186 2.89 5.59 30.39
C LEU A 186 2.05 4.39 29.92
N GLN A 187 2.58 3.67 28.94
CA GLN A 187 1.96 2.47 28.37
C GLN A 187 3.03 1.53 27.82
N ASN A 188 2.65 0.28 27.59
CA ASN A 188 3.53 -0.74 27.02
C ASN A 188 4.14 -0.28 25.68
N GLY A 189 5.46 -0.36 25.56
CA GLY A 189 6.18 0.03 24.37
C GLY A 189 6.22 1.54 24.12
N ALA A 190 5.84 2.39 25.08
CA ALA A 190 5.84 3.84 24.87
C ALA A 190 7.23 4.34 24.47
N VAL A 191 7.28 5.23 23.46
CA VAL A 191 8.47 5.98 23.06
C VAL A 191 8.28 7.41 23.51
N VAL A 192 9.07 7.84 24.51
CA VAL A 192 8.95 9.14 25.18
C VAL A 192 9.94 10.12 24.58
N LEU A 193 9.44 11.22 24.00
CA LEU A 193 10.29 12.31 23.51
C LEU A 193 10.64 13.29 24.65
N LEU A 194 11.94 13.40 24.92
CA LEU A 194 12.60 14.34 25.83
C LEU A 194 13.81 14.98 25.12
N HIS A 195 14.43 15.96 25.76
CA HIS A 195 15.58 16.70 25.23
C HIS A 195 16.68 16.82 26.29
N ASP A 196 17.93 16.58 25.90
CA ASP A 196 19.11 16.87 26.73
C ASP A 196 19.84 18.16 26.29
N SER A 197 19.32 18.82 25.25
CA SER A 197 19.83 20.06 24.68
C SER A 197 18.71 20.79 23.91
N GLY A 198 18.98 22.01 23.45
CA GLY A 198 17.97 22.82 22.76
C GLY A 198 16.88 23.35 23.72
N GLY A 199 15.79 23.86 23.15
CA GLY A 199 14.69 24.46 23.92
C GLY A 199 15.06 25.75 24.68
N ALA A 200 14.30 26.03 25.74
CA ALA A 200 14.60 27.08 26.70
C ALA A 200 15.91 26.78 27.48
N ALA A 201 16.58 27.81 28.00
CA ALA A 201 17.93 27.66 28.59
C ALA A 201 17.99 26.68 29.78
N ASP A 202 16.91 26.60 30.55
CA ASP A 202 16.70 25.77 31.74
C ASP A 202 15.91 24.46 31.45
N ALA A 203 15.41 24.28 30.23
CA ALA A 203 14.58 23.12 29.86
C ALA A 203 15.25 21.77 30.19
N PRO A 204 16.53 21.52 29.81
CA PRO A 204 17.19 20.25 30.14
C PRO A 204 17.33 20.02 31.65
N LEU A 205 17.41 21.08 32.46
CA LEU A 205 17.48 20.98 33.92
C LEU A 205 16.13 20.51 34.49
N HIS A 206 15.01 21.00 33.94
CA HIS A 206 13.68 20.51 34.31
C HIS A 206 13.49 19.04 33.93
N THR A 207 13.99 18.61 32.77
CA THR A 207 13.99 17.19 32.37
C THR A 207 14.75 16.33 33.37
N LEU A 208 15.98 16.73 33.75
CA LEU A 208 16.78 16.02 34.76
C LEU A 208 16.05 15.94 36.11
N ALA A 209 15.46 17.04 36.57
CA ALA A 209 14.71 17.07 37.83
C ALA A 209 13.47 16.17 37.78
N ALA A 210 12.76 16.11 36.65
CA ALA A 210 11.63 15.22 36.46
C ALA A 210 12.05 13.75 36.48
N LEU A 211 13.14 13.40 35.78
CA LEU A 211 13.65 12.03 35.70
C LEU A 211 14.10 11.48 37.06
N LYS A 212 14.72 12.32 37.92
CA LYS A 212 15.06 11.94 39.30
C LYS A 212 13.87 11.43 40.11
N VAL A 213 12.68 11.95 39.83
CA VAL A 213 11.43 11.52 40.50
C VAL A 213 10.77 10.36 39.76
N LEU A 214 10.81 10.36 38.43
CA LEU A 214 10.11 9.41 37.59
C LEU A 214 10.76 8.03 37.55
N LEU A 215 12.09 7.95 37.41
CA LEU A 215 12.78 6.68 37.17
C LEU A 215 12.51 5.64 38.28
N PRO A 216 12.59 5.98 39.59
CA PRO A 216 12.18 5.05 40.65
C PRO A 216 10.71 4.63 40.54
N ARG A 217 9.82 5.61 40.28
CA ARG A 217 8.38 5.35 40.24
C ARG A 217 7.97 4.46 39.08
N ILE A 218 8.59 4.61 37.91
CA ILE A 218 8.34 3.78 36.73
C ILE A 218 8.73 2.32 37.05
N ALA A 219 9.85 2.11 37.73
CA ALA A 219 10.27 0.80 38.19
C ALA A 219 9.30 0.20 39.23
N ASP A 220 8.85 0.99 40.21
CA ASP A 220 7.92 0.54 41.27
C ASP A 220 6.58 0.03 40.71
N ILE A 221 6.09 0.62 39.62
CA ILE A 221 4.85 0.18 38.94
C ILE A 221 5.07 -0.93 37.91
N GLY A 222 6.30 -1.46 37.83
CA GLY A 222 6.65 -2.66 37.06
C GLY A 222 6.94 -2.41 35.57
N PHE A 223 7.28 -1.19 35.19
CA PHE A 223 7.82 -0.89 33.86
C PHE A 223 9.34 -0.86 33.89
N SER A 224 9.99 -1.37 32.84
CA SER A 224 11.43 -1.19 32.65
C SER A 224 11.72 -0.13 31.59
N CYS A 225 12.63 0.78 31.91
CA CYS A 225 13.12 1.78 30.95
C CYS A 225 14.33 1.20 30.21
N ASN A 226 14.20 0.96 28.91
CA ASN A 226 15.33 0.52 28.09
C ASN A 226 15.14 0.90 26.60
N ALA A 227 16.21 0.80 25.81
CA ALA A 227 16.21 1.22 24.41
C ALA A 227 15.72 0.14 23.42
N ASN A 228 15.47 -1.09 23.87
CA ASN A 228 15.07 -2.24 23.04
C ASN A 228 13.73 -2.08 22.31
N PRO A 229 12.69 -1.40 22.86
CA PRO A 229 11.41 -1.23 22.17
C PRO A 229 11.57 -0.62 20.78
N ILE A 230 12.51 0.31 20.63
CA ILE A 230 12.78 0.98 19.35
C ILE A 230 13.51 0.05 18.39
N LEU A 231 14.55 -0.66 18.84
CA LEU A 231 15.31 -1.58 17.99
C LEU A 231 14.44 -2.71 17.44
N ARG A 232 13.70 -3.40 18.31
CA ARG A 232 12.82 -4.50 17.91
C ARG A 232 11.75 -4.02 16.93
N ALA A 233 11.18 -2.84 17.16
CA ALA A 233 10.20 -2.25 16.24
C ALA A 233 10.84 -1.84 14.90
N ALA A 234 12.09 -1.37 14.90
CA ALA A 234 12.80 -0.98 13.70
C ALA A 234 13.15 -2.20 12.82
N GLU A 235 13.48 -3.35 13.41
CA GLU A 235 13.73 -4.61 12.68
C GLU A 235 12.52 -5.01 11.82
N HIS A 236 11.30 -4.87 12.36
CA HIS A 236 10.06 -5.20 11.64
C HIS A 236 9.71 -4.25 10.48
N ILE A 237 10.33 -3.06 10.39
CA ILE A 237 10.11 -2.11 9.29
C ILE A 237 10.97 -2.45 8.07
N VAL A 238 12.07 -3.18 8.26
CA VAL A 238 12.95 -3.65 7.19
C VAL A 238 12.26 -4.73 6.35
N ASP A 239 11.34 -5.50 6.94
CA ASP A 239 10.44 -6.40 6.24
C ASP A 239 9.25 -5.63 5.63
N PRO A 240 8.84 -5.92 4.37
CA PRO A 240 7.76 -5.20 3.73
C PRO A 240 6.45 -5.42 4.52
N PRO A 241 5.85 -4.37 5.12
CA PRO A 241 4.63 -4.54 5.88
C PRO A 241 3.48 -4.92 4.94
N ALA A 242 2.40 -5.45 5.53
CA ALA A 242 1.12 -5.64 4.86
C ALA A 242 0.77 -4.41 4.00
N PRO A 243 0.14 -4.60 2.82
CA PRO A 243 0.12 -3.62 1.73
C PRO A 243 -0.45 -2.24 2.14
N PHE A 244 -1.27 -2.21 3.19
CA PHE A 244 -1.81 -0.99 3.80
C PHE A 244 -1.85 -1.17 5.33
N PRO A 245 -1.47 -0.16 6.15
CA PRO A 245 -1.70 -0.18 7.58
C PRO A 245 -3.18 -0.46 7.89
N ARG A 246 -3.49 -1.23 8.95
CA ARG A 246 -4.88 -1.60 9.31
C ARG A 246 -5.81 -0.39 9.39
N ARG A 247 -5.30 0.77 9.83
CA ARG A 247 -6.04 2.04 9.87
C ARG A 247 -6.40 2.56 8.48
N MET A 248 -5.49 2.43 7.52
CA MET A 248 -5.70 2.82 6.13
C MET A 248 -6.73 1.93 5.44
N GLN A 249 -6.72 0.61 5.72
CA GLN A 249 -7.76 -0.31 5.24
C GLN A 249 -9.16 0.06 5.74
N ARG A 250 -9.29 0.50 7.01
CA ARG A 250 -10.57 0.95 7.58
C ARG A 250 -11.14 2.20 6.90
N ILE A 251 -10.30 3.03 6.27
CA ILE A 251 -10.71 4.27 5.58
C ILE A 251 -10.91 4.04 4.08
N ILE A 252 -9.97 3.34 3.42
CA ILE A 252 -10.04 3.08 1.97
C ILE A 252 -11.23 2.17 1.65
N HIS A 253 -11.48 1.14 2.45
CA HIS A 253 -12.56 0.20 2.18
C HIS A 253 -13.95 0.86 2.07
N PRO A 254 -14.43 1.68 3.03
CA PRO A 254 -15.73 2.34 2.89
C PRO A 254 -15.78 3.34 1.73
N LEU A 255 -14.70 4.08 1.47
CA LEU A 255 -14.62 5.00 0.31
C LEU A 255 -14.67 4.24 -1.01
N TRP A 256 -13.99 3.10 -1.10
CA TRP A 256 -14.03 2.22 -2.26
C TRP A 256 -15.42 1.63 -2.48
N MET A 257 -16.08 1.15 -1.42
CA MET A 257 -17.45 0.65 -1.53
C MET A 257 -18.45 1.74 -1.94
N GLN A 258 -18.23 2.99 -1.51
CA GLN A 258 -19.03 4.13 -1.99
C GLN A 258 -18.76 4.43 -3.47
N TRP A 259 -17.50 4.40 -3.89
CA TRP A 259 -17.13 4.52 -5.31
C TRP A 259 -17.78 3.42 -6.15
N GLU A 260 -17.80 2.16 -5.70
CA GLU A 260 -18.47 1.07 -6.42
C GLU A 260 -19.97 1.34 -6.62
N ARG A 261 -20.68 1.78 -5.58
CA ARG A 261 -22.11 2.11 -5.70
C ARG A 261 -22.35 3.27 -6.65
N LEU A 262 -21.45 4.25 -6.65
CA LEU A 262 -21.50 5.38 -7.58
C LEU A 262 -21.22 4.91 -9.01
N PHE A 263 -20.22 4.05 -9.20
CA PHE A 263 -19.86 3.43 -10.47
C PHE A 263 -21.03 2.63 -11.05
N ASP A 264 -21.67 1.77 -10.25
CA ASP A 264 -22.85 0.99 -10.66
C ASP A 264 -23.99 1.91 -11.15
N ARG A 265 -24.16 3.07 -10.52
CA ARG A 265 -25.18 4.06 -10.88
C ARG A 265 -24.83 4.84 -12.14
N ILE A 266 -23.55 5.14 -12.37
CA ILE A 266 -23.07 5.89 -13.54
C ILE A 266 -23.03 4.99 -14.78
N TYR A 267 -22.57 3.75 -14.64
CA TYR A 267 -22.31 2.82 -15.75
C TYR A 267 -23.42 1.77 -15.95
N VAL A 268 -24.51 1.86 -15.17
CA VAL A 268 -25.71 1.01 -15.32
C VAL A 268 -25.34 -0.47 -15.34
N VAL A 269 -24.63 -0.90 -14.29
CA VAL A 269 -24.11 -2.28 -14.17
C VAL A 269 -25.06 -3.10 -13.30
N TYR A 270 -25.43 -4.29 -13.76
CA TYR A 270 -26.43 -5.13 -13.10
C TYR A 270 -25.81 -6.42 -12.55
N PRO A 271 -26.04 -6.79 -11.28
CA PRO A 271 -25.55 -8.03 -10.71
C PRO A 271 -26.25 -9.24 -11.34
N MET A 272 -25.49 -10.22 -11.82
CA MET A 272 -26.03 -11.41 -12.52
C MET A 272 -25.74 -12.71 -11.80
N SER A 273 -24.61 -12.78 -11.12
CA SER A 273 -24.20 -13.95 -10.36
C SER A 273 -23.46 -13.52 -9.11
N ARG A 274 -22.91 -14.48 -8.36
CA ARG A 274 -22.09 -14.18 -7.19
C ARG A 274 -20.83 -13.39 -7.55
N LEU A 275 -20.28 -13.61 -8.75
CA LEU A 275 -18.98 -13.09 -9.15
C LEU A 275 -19.07 -12.02 -10.25
N PHE A 276 -20.10 -12.04 -11.10
CA PHE A 276 -20.22 -11.12 -12.24
C PHE A 276 -21.37 -10.13 -12.09
N ARG A 277 -21.11 -8.91 -12.54
CA ARG A 277 -22.08 -7.90 -12.96
C ARG A 277 -21.92 -7.69 -14.46
N LEU A 278 -22.98 -7.31 -15.15
CA LEU A 278 -22.98 -7.04 -16.58
C LEU A 278 -23.40 -5.60 -16.88
N SER A 279 -22.73 -4.99 -17.85
CA SER A 279 -23.18 -3.80 -18.56
C SER A 279 -23.27 -4.11 -20.05
N ILE A 280 -24.13 -3.39 -20.77
CA ILE A 280 -24.21 -3.49 -22.23
C ILE A 280 -23.39 -2.36 -22.83
N VAL A 281 -22.45 -2.69 -23.71
CA VAL A 281 -21.56 -1.71 -24.35
C VAL A 281 -21.30 -2.09 -25.80
N ALA A 282 -21.03 -1.08 -26.63
CA ALA A 282 -20.66 -1.29 -28.02
C ALA A 282 -19.23 -1.83 -28.13
N TRP A 283 -19.04 -2.90 -28.90
CA TRP A 283 -17.73 -3.45 -29.23
C TRP A 283 -16.87 -2.43 -29.99
N ARG A 284 -15.58 -2.35 -29.65
CA ARG A 284 -14.63 -1.36 -30.20
C ARG A 284 -13.22 -1.92 -30.40
N PHE A 285 -13.08 -3.23 -30.55
CA PHE A 285 -11.78 -3.91 -30.63
C PHE A 285 -11.51 -4.49 -32.04
N GLY A 286 -12.21 -3.99 -33.06
CA GLY A 286 -12.09 -4.42 -34.45
C GLY A 286 -12.94 -5.66 -34.74
N THR A 287 -13.08 -6.00 -36.03
CA THR A 287 -13.89 -7.17 -36.42
C THR A 287 -13.23 -8.49 -36.02
N ARG A 288 -14.02 -9.46 -35.57
CA ARG A 288 -13.62 -10.85 -35.29
C ARG A 288 -14.56 -11.82 -35.96
N THR A 289 -14.02 -12.85 -36.61
CA THR A 289 -14.78 -13.93 -37.25
C THR A 289 -14.34 -15.26 -36.65
N LEU A 290 -15.30 -16.05 -36.17
CA LEU A 290 -15.07 -17.40 -35.67
C LEU A 290 -15.50 -18.42 -36.74
N SER A 291 -14.55 -19.09 -37.40
CA SER A 291 -14.82 -20.26 -38.22
C SER A 291 -14.77 -21.52 -37.35
N GLY A 292 -15.66 -22.48 -37.60
CA GLY A 292 -15.83 -23.69 -36.77
C GLY A 292 -14.65 -24.69 -36.78
N ILE A 293 -13.48 -24.30 -37.30
CA ILE A 293 -12.26 -25.10 -37.31
C ILE A 293 -11.12 -24.16 -36.92
N ASP A 294 -10.72 -24.20 -35.65
CA ASP A 294 -9.42 -23.75 -35.14
C ASP A 294 -8.86 -22.43 -35.71
N GLY A 295 -9.45 -21.29 -35.36
CA GLY A 295 -8.72 -20.02 -35.43
C GLY A 295 -9.56 -18.77 -35.62
N VAL A 296 -9.28 -17.75 -34.82
CA VAL A 296 -9.70 -16.37 -35.09
C VAL A 296 -8.85 -15.86 -36.25
N GLU A 297 -9.45 -15.60 -37.41
CA GLU A 297 -8.77 -14.83 -38.46
C GLU A 297 -8.72 -13.35 -38.03
N SER A 298 -7.65 -12.96 -37.34
CA SER A 298 -7.26 -11.56 -37.15
C SER A 298 -6.17 -11.19 -38.16
N PRO A 299 -6.17 -9.99 -38.78
CA PRO A 299 -5.05 -9.52 -39.59
C PRO A 299 -3.71 -9.41 -38.82
N LEU A 300 -3.76 -9.51 -37.49
CA LEU A 300 -2.61 -9.47 -36.59
C LEU A 300 -2.82 -10.53 -35.51
N THR A 301 -2.13 -11.67 -35.62
CA THR A 301 -1.35 -12.37 -34.55
C THR A 301 -1.24 -13.89 -34.82
N TYR A 302 -0.05 -14.39 -34.52
CA TYR A 302 0.47 -15.75 -34.62
C TYR A 302 -0.45 -16.88 -34.13
N VAL A 303 -0.47 -17.95 -34.93
CA VAL A 303 -1.03 -19.27 -34.66
C VAL A 303 -0.28 -19.98 -33.52
N ALA A 304 -1.03 -20.54 -32.56
CA ALA A 304 -0.57 -21.66 -31.75
C ALA A 304 -1.63 -22.77 -31.82
N ALA A 305 -1.37 -23.75 -32.69
CA ALA A 305 -2.17 -24.95 -32.85
C ALA A 305 -2.12 -25.80 -31.57
N THR A 306 -3.27 -26.36 -31.16
CA THR A 306 -3.28 -27.58 -30.35
C THR A 306 -4.31 -28.54 -30.90
N THR A 307 -3.81 -29.66 -31.39
CA THR A 307 -4.50 -30.75 -32.06
C THR A 307 -5.34 -31.60 -31.08
N SER A 308 -6.36 -32.22 -31.66
CA SER A 308 -7.09 -33.45 -31.27
C SER A 308 -8.45 -33.29 -30.62
N LEU A 309 -9.52 -33.56 -31.40
CA LEU A 309 -10.47 -34.66 -31.18
C LEU A 309 -11.56 -34.68 -32.28
N GLY A 310 -11.74 -35.85 -32.91
CA GLY A 310 -13.00 -36.30 -33.52
C GLY A 310 -13.38 -35.72 -34.89
N ALA A 311 -13.18 -36.50 -35.95
CA ALA A 311 -13.79 -36.26 -37.26
C ALA A 311 -15.32 -36.37 -37.16
N GLY A 312 -16.01 -35.23 -37.27
CA GLY A 312 -17.45 -35.12 -37.46
C GLY A 312 -17.76 -34.52 -38.84
N ASP A 313 -18.90 -34.93 -39.40
CA ASP A 313 -19.41 -34.58 -40.73
C ASP A 313 -19.36 -33.07 -41.05
N PRO A 314 -18.67 -32.64 -42.13
CA PRO A 314 -18.50 -31.23 -42.51
C PRO A 314 -19.77 -30.56 -43.09
N SER A 315 -20.94 -31.20 -43.02
CA SER A 315 -22.20 -30.63 -43.52
C SER A 315 -23.09 -29.97 -42.44
N SER A 316 -22.62 -29.85 -41.20
CA SER A 316 -23.39 -29.31 -40.06
C SER A 316 -22.85 -27.99 -39.46
N PHE A 317 -22.13 -27.17 -40.24
CA PHE A 317 -21.54 -25.94 -39.72
C PHE A 317 -22.59 -24.84 -39.50
N ALA A 318 -22.72 -24.40 -38.24
CA ALA A 318 -23.32 -23.12 -37.90
C ALA A 318 -22.59 -21.98 -38.64
N PRO A 319 -23.28 -20.93 -39.08
CA PRO A 319 -22.65 -19.80 -39.77
C PRO A 319 -21.59 -19.16 -38.86
N ALA A 320 -20.43 -18.84 -39.43
CA ALA A 320 -19.33 -18.22 -38.70
C ALA A 320 -19.80 -17.00 -37.89
N THR A 321 -19.67 -17.04 -36.57
CA THR A 321 -20.07 -15.92 -35.72
C THR A 321 -19.12 -14.74 -35.95
N ARG A 322 -19.66 -13.62 -36.43
CA ARG A 322 -18.92 -12.38 -36.71
C ARG A 322 -19.31 -11.27 -35.74
N ILE A 323 -18.33 -10.71 -35.05
CA ILE A 323 -18.46 -9.56 -34.14
C ILE A 323 -17.78 -8.37 -34.81
N ASN A 324 -18.52 -7.29 -35.04
CA ASN A 324 -18.04 -6.05 -35.63
C ASN A 324 -18.05 -4.91 -34.59
N ASP A 325 -17.28 -3.85 -34.85
CA ASP A 325 -17.38 -2.64 -34.04
C ASP A 325 -18.79 -2.05 -34.09
N GLY A 326 -19.30 -1.62 -32.94
CA GLY A 326 -20.68 -1.18 -32.76
C GLY A 326 -21.64 -2.27 -32.29
N ASP A 327 -21.28 -3.55 -32.41
CA ASP A 327 -22.13 -4.64 -31.93
C ASP A 327 -22.32 -4.57 -30.40
N ALA A 328 -23.54 -4.86 -29.94
CA ALA A 328 -23.84 -4.90 -28.53
C ALA A 328 -23.17 -6.12 -27.87
N MET A 329 -22.36 -5.88 -26.85
CA MET A 329 -21.64 -6.90 -26.09
C MET A 329 -21.89 -6.73 -24.60
N ALA A 330 -21.99 -7.84 -23.88
CA ALA A 330 -22.12 -7.83 -22.43
C ALA A 330 -20.72 -7.79 -21.77
N GLU A 331 -20.38 -6.67 -21.14
CA GLU A 331 -19.10 -6.51 -20.45
C GLU A 331 -19.16 -7.15 -19.06
N LEU A 332 -18.18 -7.99 -18.75
CA LEU A 332 -18.04 -8.73 -17.50
C LEU A 332 -17.29 -7.87 -16.47
N HIS A 333 -18.00 -7.51 -15.39
CA HIS A 333 -17.45 -6.79 -14.25
C HIS A 333 -17.39 -7.71 -13.04
N LEU A 334 -16.20 -7.86 -12.44
CA LEU A 334 -16.05 -8.64 -11.22
C LEU A 334 -16.65 -7.92 -10.01
N GLN A 335 -17.31 -8.68 -9.14
CA GLN A 335 -17.75 -8.18 -7.84
C GLN A 335 -16.59 -8.23 -6.85
N ASN A 336 -16.13 -7.04 -6.42
CA ASN A 336 -15.00 -6.92 -5.51
C ASN A 336 -15.24 -7.64 -4.17
N GLY A 337 -16.48 -7.66 -3.67
CA GLY A 337 -16.85 -8.40 -2.45
C GLY A 337 -16.63 -9.92 -2.55
N ALA A 338 -16.90 -10.52 -3.71
CA ALA A 338 -16.63 -11.94 -3.95
C ALA A 338 -15.12 -12.21 -4.09
N LEU A 339 -14.40 -11.29 -4.75
CA LEU A 339 -12.94 -11.36 -4.87
C LEU A 339 -12.24 -11.29 -3.51
N GLN A 340 -12.71 -10.43 -2.60
CA GLN A 340 -12.19 -10.35 -1.22
C GLN A 340 -12.34 -11.66 -0.44
N GLN A 341 -13.41 -12.42 -0.67
CA GLN A 341 -13.60 -13.72 -0.01
C GLN A 341 -12.61 -14.78 -0.53
N LEU A 342 -12.25 -14.72 -1.82
CA LEU A 342 -11.25 -15.61 -2.41
C LEU A 342 -9.83 -15.31 -1.87
N VAL A 343 -9.53 -14.04 -1.61
CA VAL A 343 -8.23 -13.60 -1.07
C VAL A 343 -7.97 -14.08 0.37
N LYS A 344 -9.02 -14.33 1.17
CA LYS A 344 -8.85 -14.83 2.56
C LYS A 344 -8.21 -16.22 2.64
N ILE A 345 -8.04 -16.90 1.50
CA ILE A 345 -7.41 -18.21 1.41
C ILE A 345 -5.89 -18.03 1.32
N THR A 346 -5.18 -18.54 2.32
CA THR A 346 -3.72 -18.37 2.48
C THR A 346 -2.88 -19.16 1.48
N SER A 347 -3.40 -20.24 0.87
CA SER A 347 -2.69 -21.03 -0.14
C SER A 347 -3.00 -20.54 -1.57
N PRO A 348 -1.98 -20.17 -2.37
CA PRO A 348 -2.15 -19.76 -3.76
C PRO A 348 -2.81 -20.83 -4.64
N GLU A 349 -2.49 -22.12 -4.47
CA GLU A 349 -3.11 -23.18 -5.29
C GLU A 349 -4.59 -23.34 -4.94
N LYS A 350 -4.93 -23.34 -3.64
CA LYS A 350 -6.33 -23.43 -3.20
C LYS A 350 -7.14 -22.21 -3.63
N MET A 351 -6.54 -21.02 -3.61
CA MET A 351 -7.14 -19.80 -4.12
C MET A 351 -7.42 -19.91 -5.63
N ALA A 352 -6.45 -20.40 -6.42
CA ALA A 352 -6.60 -20.55 -7.87
C ALA A 352 -7.70 -21.57 -8.23
N ILE A 353 -7.71 -22.74 -7.58
CA ILE A 353 -8.73 -23.78 -7.81
C ILE A 353 -10.13 -23.26 -7.46
N ARG A 354 -10.28 -22.63 -6.28
CA ARG A 354 -11.57 -22.07 -5.87
C ARG A 354 -12.00 -20.90 -6.77
N GLY A 355 -11.05 -20.06 -7.17
CA GLY A 355 -11.30 -18.93 -8.08
C GLY A 355 -11.82 -19.41 -9.44
N LEU A 356 -11.18 -20.42 -10.04
CA LEU A 356 -11.63 -21.02 -11.30
C LEU A 356 -13.01 -21.68 -11.15
N LYS A 357 -13.26 -22.36 -10.04
CA LYS A 357 -14.57 -22.96 -9.74
C LYS A 357 -15.67 -21.90 -9.63
N GLU A 358 -15.46 -20.87 -8.82
CA GLU A 358 -16.43 -19.77 -8.66
C GLU A 358 -16.66 -19.01 -9.97
N LEU A 359 -15.62 -18.84 -10.79
CA LEU A 359 -15.74 -18.21 -12.10
C LEU A 359 -16.61 -19.05 -13.03
N ARG A 360 -16.32 -20.34 -13.16
CA ARG A 360 -17.12 -21.29 -13.94
C ARG A 360 -18.58 -21.34 -13.46
N ASP A 361 -18.79 -21.50 -12.15
CA ASP A 361 -20.13 -21.62 -11.57
C ASP A 361 -20.93 -20.32 -11.82
N SER A 362 -20.26 -19.16 -11.80
CA SER A 362 -20.86 -17.86 -12.08
C SER A 362 -21.20 -17.61 -13.56
N MET A 363 -20.56 -18.31 -14.51
CA MET A 363 -20.87 -18.20 -15.94
C MET A 363 -22.28 -18.70 -16.28
N HIS A 364 -22.83 -19.68 -15.54
CA HIS A 364 -24.21 -20.14 -15.73
C HIS A 364 -25.23 -19.02 -15.45
N GLY A 365 -24.92 -18.11 -14.52
CA GLY A 365 -25.75 -16.92 -14.28
C GLY A 365 -25.70 -15.94 -15.46
N VAL A 366 -24.52 -15.75 -16.04
CA VAL A 366 -24.32 -14.90 -17.23
C VAL A 366 -25.05 -15.47 -18.44
N ALA A 367 -24.95 -16.79 -18.68
CA ALA A 367 -25.65 -17.46 -19.77
C ALA A 367 -27.18 -17.30 -19.65
N ARG A 368 -27.74 -17.51 -18.45
CA ARG A 368 -29.18 -17.29 -18.20
C ARG A 368 -29.59 -15.84 -18.41
N ALA A 369 -28.77 -14.86 -18.00
CA ALA A 369 -29.06 -13.45 -18.24
C ALA A 369 -29.16 -13.14 -19.75
N LEU A 370 -28.26 -13.69 -20.56
CA LEU A 370 -28.29 -13.49 -22.02
C LEU A 370 -29.53 -14.10 -22.71
N VAL A 371 -30.20 -15.08 -22.08
CA VAL A 371 -31.43 -15.69 -22.60
C VAL A 371 -32.68 -14.99 -22.09
N TYR A 372 -32.75 -14.71 -20.79
CA TYR A 372 -33.99 -14.31 -20.13
C TYR A 372 -34.12 -12.81 -19.86
N ASP A 373 -33.02 -12.06 -19.87
CA ASP A 373 -33.02 -10.65 -19.57
C ASP A 373 -33.03 -9.81 -20.86
N ASP A 374 -34.12 -9.06 -21.08
CA ASP A 374 -34.33 -8.25 -22.28
C ASP A 374 -33.19 -7.27 -22.55
N ARG A 375 -32.48 -6.85 -21.50
CA ARG A 375 -31.35 -5.92 -21.61
C ARG A 375 -30.14 -6.54 -22.30
N PHE A 376 -29.97 -7.86 -22.19
CA PHE A 376 -28.81 -8.60 -22.71
C PHE A 376 -29.18 -9.57 -23.84
N ARG A 377 -30.47 -9.69 -24.17
CA ARG A 377 -30.98 -10.59 -25.20
C ARG A 377 -30.29 -10.39 -26.56
N HIS A 378 -29.96 -9.15 -26.90
CA HIS A 378 -29.30 -8.78 -28.16
C HIS A 378 -27.77 -8.75 -28.09
N ALA A 379 -27.17 -9.12 -26.95
CA ALA A 379 -25.73 -9.15 -26.83
C ALA A 379 -25.16 -10.32 -27.66
N LYS A 380 -24.21 -10.02 -28.56
CA LYS A 380 -23.54 -11.01 -29.43
C LYS A 380 -22.50 -11.86 -28.70
N GLY A 381 -22.21 -11.53 -27.46
CA GLY A 381 -21.28 -12.27 -26.61
C GLY A 381 -20.93 -11.50 -25.35
N VAL A 382 -19.92 -12.00 -24.65
CA VAL A 382 -19.38 -11.41 -23.44
C VAL A 382 -17.92 -11.05 -23.63
N PHE A 383 -17.46 -10.01 -22.95
CA PHE A 383 -16.04 -9.67 -22.92
C PHE A 383 -15.64 -8.99 -21.61
N GLY A 384 -14.34 -8.85 -21.36
CA GLY A 384 -13.81 -8.11 -20.23
C GLY A 384 -12.32 -7.90 -20.32
N MET A 385 -11.76 -7.22 -19.31
CA MET A 385 -10.32 -7.02 -19.18
C MET A 385 -9.83 -7.65 -17.89
N THR A 386 -8.74 -8.41 -17.95
CA THR A 386 -8.20 -9.07 -16.75
C THR A 386 -6.68 -9.10 -16.72
N LEU A 387 -6.13 -9.05 -15.52
CA LEU A 387 -4.74 -9.41 -15.24
C LEU A 387 -4.59 -10.91 -14.96
N MET A 388 -5.69 -11.61 -14.64
CA MET A 388 -5.71 -13.04 -14.31
C MET A 388 -6.20 -13.85 -15.52
N HIS A 389 -5.39 -13.87 -16.59
CA HIS A 389 -5.76 -14.53 -17.84
C HIS A 389 -5.33 -16.00 -17.92
N ARG A 390 -4.53 -16.51 -16.96
CA ARG A 390 -4.04 -17.89 -17.01
C ARG A 390 -5.17 -18.88 -16.69
N GLY A 391 -5.46 -19.77 -17.63
CA GLY A 391 -6.46 -20.83 -17.45
C GLY A 391 -7.90 -20.44 -17.82
N VAL A 392 -8.16 -19.18 -18.18
CA VAL A 392 -9.51 -18.75 -18.62
C VAL A 392 -9.84 -19.27 -20.03
N GLU A 393 -8.84 -19.59 -20.84
CA GLU A 393 -9.02 -20.25 -22.15
C GLU A 393 -9.70 -21.62 -22.01
N LYS A 394 -9.42 -22.35 -20.92
CA LYS A 394 -10.10 -23.62 -20.61
C LYS A 394 -11.60 -23.44 -20.36
N LEU A 395 -12.01 -22.21 -20.04
CA LEU A 395 -13.40 -21.83 -19.83
C LEU A 395 -14.06 -21.34 -21.13
N GLY A 396 -13.35 -21.36 -22.26
CA GLY A 396 -13.86 -20.98 -23.58
C GLY A 396 -13.66 -19.51 -23.95
N PHE A 397 -12.87 -18.76 -23.17
CA PHE A 397 -12.52 -17.38 -23.52
C PHE A 397 -11.37 -17.34 -24.52
N HIS A 398 -11.51 -16.51 -25.55
CA HIS A 398 -10.40 -16.06 -26.36
C HIS A 398 -9.65 -14.96 -25.59
N VAL A 399 -8.32 -15.01 -25.62
CA VAL A 399 -7.46 -14.07 -24.89
C VAL A 399 -6.58 -13.33 -25.88
N GLU A 400 -6.67 -12.01 -25.88
CA GLU A 400 -5.95 -11.12 -26.81
C GLU A 400 -5.18 -10.03 -26.06
N GLU A 401 -4.14 -9.51 -26.71
CA GLU A 401 -3.46 -8.31 -26.24
C GLU A 401 -4.26 -7.05 -26.58
N ILE A 402 -4.21 -6.07 -25.69
CA ILE A 402 -4.90 -4.79 -25.88
C ILE A 402 -3.89 -3.74 -26.35
N GLU A 403 -4.23 -3.00 -27.41
CA GLU A 403 -3.45 -1.84 -27.83
C GLU A 403 -3.32 -0.81 -26.71
N GLN A 404 -2.11 -0.34 -26.47
CA GLN A 404 -1.77 0.58 -25.37
C GLN A 404 -2.16 2.04 -25.68
N THR A 405 -3.45 2.30 -25.91
CA THR A 405 -4.00 3.66 -26.00
C THR A 405 -3.95 4.36 -24.64
N LEU A 406 -4.06 5.69 -24.61
CA LEU A 406 -4.08 6.47 -23.35
C LEU A 406 -5.16 5.97 -22.38
N GLY A 407 -6.36 5.65 -22.89
CA GLY A 407 -7.46 5.09 -22.09
C GLY A 407 -7.12 3.71 -21.51
N ASN A 408 -6.58 2.81 -22.35
CA ASN A 408 -6.23 1.46 -21.92
C ASN A 408 -5.07 1.46 -20.89
N ARG A 409 -4.15 2.42 -20.96
CA ARG A 409 -3.10 2.61 -19.94
C ARG A 409 -3.68 3.00 -18.59
N TRP A 410 -4.70 3.86 -18.54
CA TRP A 410 -5.39 4.20 -17.29
C TRP A 410 -6.09 2.98 -16.67
N VAL A 411 -6.82 2.20 -17.48
CA VAL A 411 -7.47 0.96 -17.03
C VAL A 411 -6.44 -0.06 -16.54
N SER A 412 -5.32 -0.20 -17.25
CA SER A 412 -4.19 -1.05 -16.85
C SER A 412 -3.66 -0.65 -15.47
N MET A 413 -3.43 0.64 -15.25
CA MET A 413 -2.98 1.16 -13.95
C MET A 413 -4.01 0.83 -12.86
N LEU A 414 -5.30 1.06 -13.10
CA LEU A 414 -6.35 0.77 -12.13
C LEU A 414 -6.40 -0.71 -11.74
N LEU A 415 -6.36 -1.62 -12.71
CA LEU A 415 -6.38 -3.07 -12.46
C LEU A 415 -5.17 -3.52 -11.63
N VAL A 416 -3.99 -2.97 -11.91
CA VAL A 416 -2.77 -3.25 -11.14
C VAL A 416 -2.91 -2.73 -9.70
N TRP A 417 -3.48 -1.54 -9.52
CA TRP A 417 -3.75 -0.97 -8.19
C TRP A 417 -4.72 -1.82 -7.38
N ILE A 418 -5.82 -2.30 -7.99
CA ILE A 418 -6.78 -3.21 -7.36
C ILE A 418 -6.07 -4.51 -6.93
N MET A 419 -5.21 -5.07 -7.77
CA MET A 419 -4.45 -6.29 -7.43
C MET A 419 -3.49 -6.08 -6.25
N VAL A 420 -2.82 -4.92 -6.16
CA VAL A 420 -1.98 -4.58 -5.00
C VAL A 420 -2.78 -4.41 -3.73
N LEU A 421 -3.97 -3.81 -3.84
CA LEU A 421 -4.86 -3.57 -2.72
C LEU A 421 -5.41 -4.89 -2.14
N TYR A 422 -5.77 -5.82 -3.02
CA TYR A 422 -6.47 -7.04 -2.64
C TYR A 422 -5.61 -8.29 -2.54
N HIS A 423 -4.43 -8.39 -3.17
CA HIS A 423 -3.62 -9.61 -3.08
C HIS A 423 -2.46 -9.44 -2.06
N PRO A 424 -2.32 -10.32 -1.05
CA PRO A 424 -1.28 -10.21 -0.02
C PRO A 424 0.15 -10.24 -0.60
N GLU A 425 0.33 -10.89 -1.75
CA GLU A 425 1.60 -10.88 -2.51
C GLU A 425 1.63 -9.95 -3.73
N GLY A 426 0.58 -9.16 -3.97
CA GLY A 426 0.45 -8.35 -5.21
C GLY A 426 1.66 -7.43 -5.46
N ARG A 427 2.21 -6.86 -4.39
CA ARG A 427 3.41 -6.02 -4.44
C ARG A 427 4.71 -6.81 -4.70
N LYS A 428 4.83 -8.03 -4.17
CA LYS A 428 5.99 -8.91 -4.44
C LYS A 428 6.03 -9.32 -5.91
N ARG A 429 4.87 -9.54 -6.53
CA ARG A 429 4.75 -9.85 -7.97
C ARG A 429 5.16 -8.66 -8.85
N LEU A 430 4.77 -7.44 -8.49
CA LEU A 430 5.24 -6.20 -9.12
C LEU A 430 6.75 -5.98 -9.05
N HIS A 431 7.38 -6.32 -7.91
CA HIS A 431 8.82 -6.11 -7.73
C HIS A 431 9.69 -7.20 -8.35
N LYS A 432 9.21 -8.44 -8.47
CA LYS A 432 10.00 -9.57 -9.00
C LYS A 432 10.04 -9.64 -10.53
N GLY A 433 9.33 -8.77 -11.26
CA GLY A 433 9.31 -8.79 -12.73
C GLY A 433 8.79 -10.10 -13.35
N HIS A 434 8.24 -11.02 -12.55
CA HIS A 434 7.78 -12.30 -13.03
C HIS A 434 6.39 -12.16 -13.68
N GLY A 435 6.41 -11.96 -14.99
CA GLY A 435 5.31 -12.24 -15.91
C GLY A 435 4.38 -11.06 -16.15
N ASP A 436 4.64 -10.33 -17.23
CA ASP A 436 3.64 -9.78 -18.16
C ASP A 436 2.31 -9.34 -17.50
N MET A 437 2.36 -8.40 -16.57
CA MET A 437 1.16 -7.82 -15.92
C MET A 437 0.53 -6.75 -16.81
N HIS A 438 0.33 -7.10 -18.07
CA HIS A 438 -0.46 -6.32 -19.01
C HIS A 438 -1.88 -6.88 -19.02
N PRO A 439 -2.92 -6.04 -18.88
CA PRO A 439 -4.28 -6.51 -18.97
C PRO A 439 -4.52 -7.10 -20.36
N LYS A 440 -5.19 -8.24 -20.38
CA LYS A 440 -5.60 -8.91 -21.61
C LYS A 440 -7.09 -8.74 -21.81
N LEU A 441 -7.50 -8.64 -23.08
CA LEU A 441 -8.89 -8.69 -23.48
C LEU A 441 -9.29 -10.15 -23.47
N LEU A 442 -10.39 -10.45 -22.78
CA LEU A 442 -11.05 -11.75 -22.86
C LEU A 442 -12.39 -11.58 -23.53
N TRP A 443 -12.77 -12.47 -24.43
CA TRP A 443 -14.08 -12.45 -25.04
C TRP A 443 -14.57 -13.85 -25.40
N MET A 444 -15.88 -14.01 -25.50
CA MET A 444 -16.56 -15.26 -25.83
C MET A 444 -17.86 -14.94 -26.55
N SER A 445 -18.13 -15.62 -27.66
CA SER A 445 -19.37 -15.44 -28.41
C SER A 445 -20.59 -15.90 -27.60
N ARG A 446 -21.77 -15.38 -27.94
CA ARG A 446 -23.04 -15.81 -27.36
C ARG A 446 -23.24 -17.32 -27.55
N GLU A 447 -23.00 -17.81 -28.76
CA GLU A 447 -23.11 -19.24 -29.09
C GLU A 447 -22.25 -20.10 -28.16
N GLU A 448 -20.96 -19.77 -28.04
CA GLU A 448 -20.02 -20.54 -27.24
C GLU A 448 -20.38 -20.49 -25.74
N LEU A 449 -20.81 -19.32 -25.26
CA LEU A 449 -21.27 -19.15 -23.89
C LEU A 449 -22.49 -20.03 -23.58
N LEU A 450 -23.51 -19.98 -24.44
CA LEU A 450 -24.74 -20.72 -24.24
C LEU A 450 -24.49 -22.22 -24.34
N ARG A 451 -23.70 -22.67 -25.32
CA ARG A 451 -23.34 -24.08 -25.48
C ARG A 451 -22.63 -24.66 -24.26
N ARG A 452 -21.77 -23.87 -23.61
CA ARG A 452 -20.97 -24.32 -22.46
C ARG A 452 -21.67 -24.21 -21.11
N TYR A 453 -22.49 -23.18 -20.91
CA TYR A 453 -22.93 -22.77 -19.57
C TYR A 453 -24.43 -22.56 -19.42
N PHE A 454 -25.22 -22.66 -20.49
CA PHE A 454 -26.67 -22.57 -20.34
C PHE A 454 -27.23 -23.89 -19.81
N GLU A 455 -27.79 -23.83 -18.61
CA GLU A 455 -28.53 -24.93 -17.99
C GLU A 455 -29.89 -24.40 -17.56
N GLY A 456 -30.98 -24.96 -18.11
CA GLY A 456 -32.34 -24.56 -17.79
C GLY A 456 -33.34 -24.89 -18.89
N PRO A 457 -34.65 -24.70 -18.65
CA PRO A 457 -35.65 -24.80 -19.71
C PRO A 457 -35.36 -23.75 -20.79
N LEU A 458 -35.77 -24.01 -22.03
CA LEU A 458 -35.79 -22.99 -23.07
C LEU A 458 -37.03 -22.10 -22.90
N PRO A 459 -37.00 -20.83 -23.34
CA PRO A 459 -38.21 -20.02 -23.43
C PRO A 459 -39.28 -20.72 -24.27
N GLU A 460 -40.57 -20.56 -23.93
CA GLU A 460 -41.69 -21.30 -24.57
C GLU A 460 -41.78 -21.13 -26.10
N HIS A 461 -41.17 -20.08 -26.64
CA HIS A 461 -41.14 -19.75 -28.07
C HIS A 461 -39.88 -20.24 -28.80
N VAL A 462 -39.04 -21.04 -28.14
CA VAL A 462 -37.75 -21.51 -28.66
C VAL A 462 -37.73 -23.03 -28.62
N ALA A 463 -37.60 -23.66 -29.79
CA ALA A 463 -37.65 -25.11 -29.93
C ALA A 463 -36.29 -25.78 -29.65
N SER A 464 -35.18 -25.08 -29.87
CA SER A 464 -33.83 -25.60 -29.61
C SER A 464 -32.84 -24.50 -29.21
N LEU A 465 -31.69 -24.90 -28.63
CA LEU A 465 -30.65 -23.94 -28.22
C LEU A 465 -30.05 -23.22 -29.44
N GLU A 466 -30.04 -23.88 -30.60
CA GLU A 466 -29.53 -23.34 -31.86
C GLU A 466 -30.35 -22.15 -32.38
N GLU A 467 -31.65 -22.09 -32.10
CA GLU A 467 -32.50 -20.93 -32.40
C GLU A 467 -32.10 -19.67 -31.61
N LEU A 468 -31.40 -19.84 -30.48
CA LEU A 468 -30.88 -18.72 -29.68
C LEU A 468 -29.53 -18.19 -30.18
N PHE A 469 -28.87 -18.90 -31.10
CA PHE A 469 -27.59 -18.49 -31.70
C PHE A 469 -27.79 -17.50 -32.84
N SER A 470 -28.89 -17.63 -33.58
CA SER A 470 -29.34 -16.70 -34.61
C SER A 470 -30.24 -15.64 -34.00
N THR A 471 -29.69 -14.73 -33.20
CA THR A 471 -30.42 -13.47 -32.96
C THR A 471 -30.66 -12.84 -34.33
N GLN A 472 -31.93 -12.89 -34.76
CA GLN A 472 -32.42 -12.34 -36.02
C GLN A 472 -31.91 -10.90 -36.21
N SER A 473 -31.58 -10.61 -37.47
CA SER A 473 -31.13 -9.34 -38.06
C SER A 473 -31.67 -8.07 -37.41
#